data_AF-A0A7W4P8A3-F1
#
_entry.id   AF-A0A7W4P8A3-F1
#
_cell.length_a   1.000
_cell.length_b   1.000
_cell.length_c   1.000
_cell.angle_alpha   90.00
_cell.angle_beta   90.00
_cell.angle_gamma   90.00
#
_symmetry.space_group_name_H-M   'P 1'
#
loop_
_entity.id
_entity.type
_entity.pdbx_description
1 polymer ?
#
loop_
_entity_poly.entity_id
_entity_poly.type
_entity_poly.pdbx_seq_one_letter_code
_entity_poly.pdbx_strand_id
1 'polypeptide(L)' 'PQWVYRNRHLVENLWARLKEWRAVATRYEKTATSFLAVLHLAAAADWIKI' A
#
# COMPACT_ATOMS: atom_id res chain seq x y z
N PRO A 1 -4.01 -18.78 13.06
CA PRO A 1 -3.45 -18.76 14.43
C PRO A 1 -3.43 -17.33 15.00
N GLN A 2 -3.49 -17.16 16.33
CA GLN A 2 -3.72 -15.87 17.01
C GLN A 2 -2.74 -14.76 16.60
N TRP A 3 -1.50 -15.12 16.24
CA TRP A 3 -0.48 -14.19 15.75
C TRP A 3 -0.86 -13.48 14.43
N VAL A 4 -1.62 -14.15 13.54
CA VAL A 4 -2.08 -13.53 12.28
C VAL A 4 -3.05 -12.39 12.56
N TYR A 5 -4.00 -12.61 13.48
CA TYR A 5 -4.95 -11.59 13.89
C TYR A 5 -4.26 -10.42 14.58
N ARG A 6 -3.26 -10.69 15.42
CA ARG A 6 -2.48 -9.65 16.09
C ARG A 6 -1.67 -8.80 15.10
N ASN A 7 -1.11 -9.39 14.04
CA ASN A 7 -0.32 -8.67 13.04
C ASN A 7 -1.17 -7.99 11.95
N ARG A 8 -2.48 -8.28 11.89
CA ARG A 8 -3.39 -7.72 10.88
C ARG A 8 -3.40 -6.19 10.89
N HIS A 9 -3.32 -5.57 12.07
CA HIS A 9 -3.32 -4.11 12.18
C HIS A 9 -2.13 -3.46 11.45
N LEU A 10 -0.99 -4.14 11.35
CA LEU A 10 0.20 -3.62 10.66
C LEU A 10 -0.06 -3.49 9.16
N VAL A 11 -0.72 -4.51 8.59
CA VAL A 11 -1.10 -4.53 7.17
C VAL A 11 -2.20 -3.50 6.90
N GLU A 12 -3.18 -3.38 7.79
CA GLU A 12 -4.25 -2.39 7.66
C GLU A 12 -3.71 -0.95 7.74
N ASN A 13 -2.76 -0.69 8.64
CA ASN A 13 -2.10 0.61 8.76
C ASN A 13 -1.27 0.93 7.51
N LEU A 14 -0.52 -0.03 6.97
CA LEU A 14 0.20 0.16 5.70
C LEU A 14 -0.78 0.48 4.57
N TRP A 15 -1.90 -0.26 4.48
CA TRP A 15 -2.90 -0.03 3.45
C TRP A 15 -3.60 1.33 3.59
N ALA A 16 -3.80 1.81 4.83
CA ALA A 16 -4.32 3.16 5.07
C ALA A 16 -3.38 4.24 4.51
N ARG A 17 -2.07 4.15 4.80
CA ARG A 17 -1.07 5.11 4.29
C ARG A 17 -0.89 5.04 2.78
N LEU A 18 -0.90 3.84 2.20
CA LEU A 18 -0.84 3.68 0.73
C LEU A 18 -2.04 4.34 0.02
N LYS A 19 -3.22 4.36 0.64
CA LYS A 19 -4.40 5.04 0.09
C LYS A 19 -4.37 6.56 0.23
N GLU A 20 -3.41 7.16 0.93
CA GLU A 20 -3.19 8.61 0.87
C GLU A 20 -2.66 9.04 -0.50
N TRP A 21 -1.99 8.12 -1.21
CA TRP A 21 -1.52 8.36 -2.56
C TRP A 21 -2.73 8.33 -3.50
N ARG A 22 -3.10 9.49 -4.03
CA ARG A 22 -4.25 9.65 -4.93
C ARG A 22 -4.21 8.66 -6.10
N ALA A 23 -3.03 8.37 -6.66
CA ALA A 23 -2.85 7.38 -7.73
C ALA A 23 -3.22 5.94 -7.32
N VAL A 24 -2.87 5.55 -6.08
CA VAL A 24 -3.22 4.23 -5.52
C VAL A 24 -4.71 4.17 -5.17
N ALA A 25 -5.24 5.21 -4.54
CA ALA A 25 -6.64 5.26 -4.07
C ALA A 25 -7.66 5.20 -5.21
N THR A 26 -7.36 5.85 -6.33
CA THR A 26 -8.27 5.98 -7.47
C THR A 26 -8.08 4.89 -8.52
N ARG A 27 -6.96 4.13 -8.47
CA ARG A 27 -6.62 3.08 -9.42
C ARG A 27 -6.82 3.52 -10.88
N TYR A 28 -6.26 4.67 -11.25
CA TYR A 28 -6.35 5.18 -12.63
C TYR A 28 -5.54 4.37 -13.65
N GLU A 29 -4.62 3.54 -13.18
CA GLU A 29 -3.75 2.73 -14.03
C GLU A 29 -4.56 1.72 -14.86
N LYS A 30 -4.40 1.79 -16.19
CA LYS A 30 -5.12 0.93 -17.14
C LYS A 30 -4.69 -0.54 -17.07
N THR A 31 -3.45 -0.80 -16.66
CA THR A 31 -2.88 -2.15 -16.61
C THR A 31 -2.57 -2.56 -15.17
N ALA A 32 -2.73 -3.85 -14.88
CA ALA A 32 -2.38 -4.40 -13.58
C ALA A 32 -0.89 -4.19 -13.26
N THR A 33 -0.03 -4.28 -14.28
CA THR A 33 1.42 -4.07 -14.13
C THR A 33 1.74 -2.63 -13.74
N SER A 34 1.10 -1.63 -14.36
CA SER A 34 1.33 -0.22 -14.01
C SER A 34 0.82 0.08 -12.59
N PHE A 35 -0.33 -0.47 -12.22
CA PHE A 35 -0.85 -0.37 -10.85
C PHE A 35 0.10 -0.99 -9.82
N LEU A 36 0.68 -2.16 -10.13
CA LEU A 36 1.65 -2.82 -9.27
C LEU A 36 2.94 -1.99 -9.11
N ALA A 37 3.43 -1.37 -10.19
CA ALA A 37 4.58 -0.48 -10.13
C ALA A 37 4.33 0.72 -9.22
N VAL A 38 3.17 1.37 -9.32
CA VAL A 38 2.77 2.48 -8.44
C VAL A 38 2.68 2.02 -6.98
N LEU A 39 2.13 0.83 -6.73
CA LEU A 39 2.09 0.23 -5.39
C LEU A 39 3.49 0.03 -4.80
N HIS A 40 4.43 -0.50 -5.59
CA HIS A 40 5.82 -0.68 -5.14
C HIS A 40 6.51 0.64 -4.85
N LEU A 41 6.32 1.65 -5.70
CA LEU A 41 6.86 3.00 -5.47
C LEU A 41 6.27 3.64 -4.22
N ALA A 42 4.95 3.54 -4.03
CA ALA A 42 4.28 4.09 -2.85
C ALA A 42 4.75 3.38 -1.56
N ALA A 43 4.92 2.06 -1.58
CA ALA A 43 5.45 1.31 -0.44
C ALA A 43 6.92 1.65 -0.13
N ALA A 44 7.76 1.79 -1.15
CA ALA A 44 9.16 2.21 -0.97
C ALA A 44 9.24 3.64 -0.42
N ALA A 45 8.40 4.55 -0.91
CA ALA A 45 8.35 5.92 -0.42
C ALA A 45 7.79 6.03 1.02
N ASP A 46 6.81 5.21 1.39
CA ASP A 46 6.34 5.08 2.78
C ASP A 46 7.45 4.57 3.71
N TRP A 47 8.29 3.66 3.23
CA TRP A 47 9.44 3.12 3.99
C TRP A 47 10.59 4.12 4.16
N ILE A 48 10.86 4.94 3.14
CA ILE A 48 11.96 5.94 3.18
C ILE A 48 11.56 7.19 3.97
N LYS A 49 10.27 7.53 4.03
CA LYS A 49 9.75 8.59 4.90
C LYS A 49 10.00 8.20 6.37
N ILE A 50 11.13 8.67 6.92
CA ILE A 50 11.41 8.76 8.36
C ILE A 50 10.47 9.80 8.97
#